data_AF-A0A924LTY3-F1
#
_entry.id   AF-A0A924LTY3-F1
#
_cell.length_a   1.000
_cell.length_b   1.000
_cell.length_c   1.000
_cell.angle_alpha   90.00
_cell.angle_beta   90.00
_cell.angle_gamma   90.00
#
_symmetry.space_group_name_H-M   'P 1'
#
loop_
_entity.id
_entity.type
_entity.pdbx_description
1 polymer ?
#
loop_
_entity_poly.entity_id
_entity_poly.type
_entity_poly.pdbx_seq_one_letter_code
_entity_poly.pdbx_strand_id
1 'polypeptide(L)'
;MTSETTTPIHVGAIIKKYFVDAKIYKSALARTLGINDAVVLAYEKRTSTTTATLLKLSHALKHNFFGDIAALLPKDYSITALVDNSSSLKIAQLEQEIIMLNREKNLLLEALKKS
;
A
#
# COMPACT_ATOMS: atom_id res chain seq x y z
N MET A 1 -16.23 5.79 -31.84
CA MET A 1 -15.25 4.97 -31.10
C MET A 1 -14.19 5.90 -30.54
N THR A 2 -14.40 6.41 -29.33
CA THR A 2 -13.36 7.15 -28.61
C THR A 2 -12.34 6.13 -28.15
N SER A 3 -11.15 6.16 -28.73
CA SER A 3 -9.99 5.42 -28.26
C SER A 3 -9.65 5.93 -26.87
N GLU A 4 -10.13 5.24 -25.83
CA GLU A 4 -9.60 5.40 -24.49
C GLU A 4 -8.12 5.08 -24.55
N THR A 5 -7.27 6.09 -24.42
CA THR A 5 -5.83 5.93 -24.34
C THR A 5 -5.52 5.20 -23.04
N THR A 6 -5.36 3.88 -23.11
CA THR A 6 -4.86 3.08 -22.00
C THR A 6 -3.47 3.61 -21.64
N THR A 7 -3.36 4.32 -20.52
CA THR A 7 -2.06 4.79 -20.04
C THR A 7 -1.24 3.55 -19.69
N PRO A 8 -0.05 3.36 -20.30
CA PRO A 8 0.73 2.16 -20.06
C PRO A 8 1.18 2.11 -18.60
N ILE A 9 0.76 1.07 -17.88
CA ILE A 9 1.17 0.84 -16.49
C ILE A 9 2.64 0.42 -16.49
N HIS A 10 3.51 1.26 -15.91
CA HIS A 10 4.93 0.97 -15.79
C HIS A 10 5.25 0.38 -14.41
N VAL A 11 5.27 -0.95 -14.31
CA VAL A 11 5.44 -1.68 -13.03
C VAL A 11 6.75 -1.31 -12.32
N GLY A 12 7.86 -1.17 -13.04
CA GLY A 12 9.13 -0.76 -12.45
C GLY A 12 9.11 0.63 -11.80
N ALA A 13 8.23 1.53 -12.26
CA ALA A 13 8.11 2.87 -11.71
C ALA A 13 7.32 2.84 -10.40
N ILE A 14 6.30 1.98 -10.31
CA ILE A 14 5.55 1.71 -9.07
C ILE A 14 6.50 1.16 -8.00
N ILE A 15 7.28 0.14 -8.37
CA ILE A 15 8.30 -0.46 -7.49
C ILE A 15 9.30 0.61 -7.01
N LYS A 16 9.84 1.41 -7.95
CA LYS A 16 10.78 2.49 -7.62
C LYS A 16 10.17 3.54 -6.70
N LYS A 17 8.92 3.94 -6.95
CA LYS A 17 8.20 4.92 -6.13
C LYS A 17 8.10 4.44 -4.68
N TYR A 18 7.63 3.22 -4.48
CA TYR A 18 7.53 2.63 -3.15
C TYR A 18 8.89 2.61 -2.43
N PHE A 19 9.99 2.29 -3.13
CA PHE A 19 11.32 2.30 -2.51
C PHE A 19 11.80 3.67 -2.07
N VAL A 20 11.52 4.71 -2.86
CA VAL A 20 11.85 6.09 -2.50
C VAL A 20 11.04 6.52 -1.27
N ASP A 21 9.74 6.22 -1.27
CA ASP A 21 8.82 6.62 -0.20
C ASP A 21 9.14 5.88 1.11
N ALA A 22 9.44 4.57 1.04
CA ALA A 22 9.78 3.74 2.18
C ALA A 22 11.26 3.87 2.63
N LYS A 23 12.07 4.70 1.96
CA LYS A 23 13.52 4.89 2.23
C LYS A 23 14.32 3.57 2.26
N ILE A 24 13.94 2.61 1.42
CA ILE A 24 14.61 1.31 1.36
C ILE A 24 15.82 1.41 0.44
N TYR A 25 17.01 1.13 1.00
CA TYR A 25 18.24 1.08 0.22
C TYR A 25 18.27 -0.16 -0.69
N LYS A 26 18.75 0.02 -1.92
CA LYS A 26 18.80 -1.05 -2.94
C LYS A 26 19.61 -2.26 -2.48
N SER A 27 20.70 -2.02 -1.76
CA SER A 27 21.56 -3.06 -1.17
C SER A 27 20.87 -3.83 -0.04
N ALA A 28 19.98 -3.18 0.72
CA ALA A 28 19.17 -3.86 1.72
C ALA A 28 18.16 -4.81 1.05
N LEU A 29 17.54 -4.36 -0.05
CA LEU A 29 16.62 -5.19 -0.82
C LEU A 29 17.29 -6.42 -1.44
N ALA A 30 18.45 -6.23 -2.07
CA ALA A 30 19.23 -7.32 -2.64
C ALA A 30 19.55 -8.40 -1.60
N ARG A 31 19.88 -7.99 -0.38
CA ARG A 31 20.08 -8.90 0.76
C ARG A 31 18.78 -9.59 1.18
N THR A 32 17.67 -8.87 1.31
CA THR A 32 16.36 -9.43 1.69
C THR A 32 15.84 -10.43 0.65
N LEU A 33 16.09 -10.19 -0.62
CA LEU A 33 15.65 -11.04 -1.74
C LEU A 33 16.67 -12.12 -2.12
N GLY A 34 17.90 -12.05 -1.61
CA GLY A 34 19.00 -12.93 -2.01
C GLY A 34 19.39 -12.78 -3.49
N ILE A 35 19.22 -11.60 -4.07
CA ILE A 35 19.52 -11.33 -5.49
C ILE A 35 20.60 -10.25 -5.63
N ASN A 36 21.25 -10.18 -6.79
CA ASN A 36 22.27 -9.18 -7.07
C ASN A 36 21.64 -7.78 -7.23
N ASP A 37 22.31 -6.74 -6.75
CA ASP A 37 21.94 -5.32 -6.90
C ASP A 37 21.63 -4.93 -8.37
N ALA A 38 22.34 -5.52 -9.33
CA ALA A 38 22.10 -5.30 -10.75
C ALA A 38 20.70 -5.76 -11.19
N VAL A 39 20.18 -6.83 -10.58
CA VAL A 39 18.85 -7.38 -10.86
C VAL A 39 17.77 -6.46 -10.27
N VAL A 40 18.01 -5.89 -9.09
CA VAL A 40 17.14 -4.86 -8.50
C VAL A 40 17.03 -3.63 -9.40
N LEU A 41 18.17 -3.13 -9.90
CA LEU A 41 18.21 -2.01 -10.83
C LEU A 41 17.48 -2.32 -12.14
N ALA A 42 17.54 -3.56 -12.61
CA ALA A 42 16.81 -3.98 -13.80
C ALA A 42 15.29 -3.97 -13.56
N TYR A 43 14.81 -4.31 -12.36
CA TYR A 43 13.37 -4.28 -12.06
C TYR A 43 12.78 -2.88 -12.08
N GLU A 44 13.50 -1.87 -11.58
CA GLU A 44 13.04 -0.47 -11.62
C GLU A 44 12.87 0.06 -13.06
N LYS A 45 13.71 -0.41 -13.98
CA LYS A 45 13.73 0.07 -15.37
C LYS A 45 12.75 -0.65 -16.29
N ARG A 46 12.19 -1.78 -15.87
CA ARG A 46 11.31 -2.60 -16.71
C ARG A 46 9.87 -2.09 -16.64
N THR A 47 9.26 -1.93 -17.80
CA THR A 47 7.83 -1.57 -17.92
C THR A 47 6.94 -2.69 -17.40
N SER A 48 7.31 -3.95 -17.65
CA SER A 48 6.59 -5.14 -17.22
C SER A 48 7.46 -6.05 -16.37
N THR A 49 6.84 -6.81 -15.48
CA THR A 49 7.50 -7.80 -14.64
C THR A 49 6.59 -9.02 -14.52
N THR A 50 7.17 -10.20 -14.35
CA THR A 50 6.38 -11.42 -14.17
C THR A 50 5.63 -11.37 -12.85
N THR A 51 4.40 -11.90 -12.83
CA THR A 51 3.58 -11.99 -11.61
C THR A 51 4.32 -12.67 -10.47
N ALA A 52 5.10 -13.71 -10.77
CA ALA A 52 5.91 -14.42 -9.79
C ALA A 52 6.97 -13.53 -9.12
N THR A 53 7.65 -12.67 -9.88
CA THR A 53 8.62 -11.72 -9.33
C THR A 53 7.91 -10.65 -8.50
N LEU A 54 6.78 -10.13 -8.99
CA LEU A 54 6.02 -9.11 -8.27
C LEU A 54 5.48 -9.66 -6.94
N LEU A 55 4.98 -10.91 -6.93
CA LEU A 55 4.51 -11.57 -5.72
C LEU A 55 5.64 -11.81 -4.71
N LYS A 56 6.83 -12.24 -5.17
CA LYS A 56 8.01 -12.37 -4.30
C LYS A 56 8.39 -11.04 -3.68
N LEU A 57 8.38 -9.95 -4.45
CA LEU A 57 8.63 -8.60 -3.95
C LEU A 57 7.58 -8.19 -2.91
N SER A 58 6.30 -8.44 -3.19
CA SER A 58 5.21 -8.15 -2.25
C SER A 58 5.40 -8.86 -0.91
N HIS A 59 5.77 -10.15 -0.93
CA HIS A 59 5.99 -10.91 0.29
C HIS A 59 7.25 -10.49 1.05
N ALA A 60 8.34 -10.19 0.34
CA ALA A 60 9.60 -9.77 0.95
C ALA A 60 9.49 -8.40 1.62
N LEU A 61 8.73 -7.49 1.01
CA LEU A 61 8.57 -6.11 1.48
C LEU A 61 7.32 -5.90 2.32
N LYS A 62 6.49 -6.93 2.46
CA LYS A 62 5.17 -6.85 3.12
C LYS A 62 4.30 -5.72 2.55
N HIS A 63 4.41 -5.49 1.24
CA HIS A 63 3.69 -4.44 0.52
C HIS A 63 2.89 -5.01 -0.63
N ASN A 64 1.67 -4.52 -0.86
CA ASN A 64 0.80 -5.05 -1.91
C ASN A 64 0.93 -4.27 -3.22
N PHE A 65 1.93 -4.62 -4.04
CA PHE A 65 2.11 -4.00 -5.36
C PHE A 65 0.96 -4.27 -6.35
N PHE A 66 0.18 -5.34 -6.16
CA PHE A 66 -1.01 -5.59 -6.98
C PHE A 66 -2.12 -4.58 -6.68
N GLY A 67 -2.23 -4.16 -5.41
CA GLY A 67 -3.12 -3.09 -4.98
C GLY A 67 -2.74 -1.75 -5.62
N ASP A 68 -1.44 -1.44 -5.69
CA ASP A 68 -0.97 -0.22 -6.36
C ASP A 68 -1.33 -0.20 -7.85
N ILE A 69 -1.22 -1.34 -8.54
CA ILE A 69 -1.63 -1.48 -9.94
C ILE A 69 -3.16 -1.32 -10.05
N ALA A 70 -3.93 -1.95 -9.16
CA ALA A 70 -5.38 -1.84 -9.16
C ALA A 70 -5.86 -0.40 -8.89
N ALA A 71 -5.14 0.38 -8.07
CA ALA A 71 -5.45 1.78 -7.79
C ALA A 71 -5.28 2.70 -9.00
N LEU A 72 -4.53 2.29 -10.03
CA LEU A 72 -4.41 3.01 -11.30
C LEU A 72 -5.55 2.69 -12.27
N LEU A 73 -6.34 1.66 -12.00
CA LEU A 73 -7.48 1.30 -12.83
C LEU A 73 -8.68 2.21 -12.53
N PRO A 74 -9.57 2.43 -13.51
CA PRO A 74 -10.82 3.12 -13.29
C PRO A 74 -11.65 2.47 -12.16
N LYS A 75 -12.30 3.31 -11.33
CA LYS A 75 -13.03 2.86 -10.12
C LYS A 75 -14.31 2.09 -10.43
N ASP A 76 -14.81 2.21 -11.65
CA ASP A 76 -15.99 1.52 -12.17
C ASP A 76 -15.70 0.08 -12.61
N TYR A 77 -14.44 -0.34 -12.63
CA TYR A 77 -14.09 -1.72 -12.96
C TYR A 77 -14.51 -2.66 -11.84
N SER A 78 -15.19 -3.74 -12.20
CA SER A 78 -15.64 -4.75 -11.24
C SER A 78 -14.47 -5.62 -10.76
N ILE A 79 -14.51 -5.99 -9.48
CA ILE A 79 -13.53 -6.87 -8.84
C ILE A 79 -14.28 -8.10 -8.31
N THR A 80 -13.92 -9.28 -8.80
CA THR A 80 -14.54 -10.55 -8.35
C THR A 80 -13.98 -11.02 -7.00
N ALA A 81 -12.78 -10.59 -6.63
CA ALA A 81 -12.12 -11.01 -5.40
C ALA A 81 -12.77 -10.35 -4.17
N LEU A 82 -13.03 -11.16 -3.13
CA LEU A 82 -13.44 -10.66 -1.82
C LEU A 82 -12.27 -9.87 -1.22
N VAL A 83 -12.42 -8.54 -1.16
CA VAL A 83 -11.48 -7.68 -0.44
C VAL A 83 -11.65 -8.00 1.04
N ASP A 84 -10.61 -8.55 1.68
CA ASP A 84 -10.61 -8.75 3.12
C ASP A 84 -10.61 -7.38 3.81
N ASN A 85 -11.79 -6.94 4.23
CA ASN A 85 -12.02 -5.68 4.93
C ASN A 85 -11.74 -5.80 6.43
N SER A 86 -11.14 -6.89 6.92
CA SER A 86 -10.84 -7.08 8.35
C SER A 86 -10.07 -5.91 8.96
N SER A 87 -9.12 -5.33 8.22
CA SER A 87 -8.31 -4.21 8.68
C SER A 87 -9.04 -2.87 8.63
N SER A 88 -9.88 -2.61 7.61
CA SER A 88 -10.67 -1.37 7.51
C SER A 88 -11.77 -1.32 8.56
N LEU A 89 -12.39 -2.46 8.88
CA LEU A 89 -13.33 -2.59 10.01
C LEU A 89 -12.67 -2.30 11.35
N LYS A 90 -11.43 -2.74 11.56
CA LYS A 90 -10.70 -2.50 12.81
C LYS A 90 -10.29 -1.03 12.97
N ILE A 91 -9.94 -0.35 11.87
CA ILE A 91 -9.68 1.10 11.89
C ILE A 91 -10.93 1.87 12.29
N ALA A 92 -12.08 1.57 11.68
CA ALA A 92 -13.34 2.23 12.03
C ALA A 92 -13.75 2.01 13.49
N GLN A 93 -13.51 0.81 14.04
CA GLN A 93 -13.74 0.51 15.46
C GLN A 93 -12.83 1.33 16.37
N LEU A 94 -11.52 1.40 16.06
CA LEU A 94 -10.56 2.17 16.85
C LEU A 94 -10.84 3.68 16.80
N GLU A 95 -11.30 4.20 15.66
CA GLU A 95 -11.71 5.61 15.53
C GLU A 95 -12.94 5.92 16.39
N GLN A 96 -13.94 5.01 16.42
CA GLN A 96 -15.09 5.15 17.30
C GLN A 96 -14.71 5.13 18.78
N GLU A 97 -13.78 4.25 19.16
CA GLU A 97 -13.30 4.14 20.55
C GLU A 97 -12.57 5.43 20.99
N ILE A 98 -11.74 6.02 20.13
CA ILE A 98 -11.08 7.31 20.39
C ILE A 98 -12.10 8.44 20.60
N ILE A 99 -13.19 8.46 19.82
CA ILE A 99 -14.23 9.48 19.96
C ILE A 99 -14.92 9.36 21.33
N MET A 100 -15.24 8.14 21.75
CA MET A 100 -15.89 7.88 23.04
C MET A 100 -14.98 8.23 24.22
N LEU A 101 -13.72 7.77 24.18
CA LEU A 101 -12.73 8.09 25.22
C LEU A 101 -12.48 9.59 25.35
N ASN A 102 -12.43 10.33 24.23
CA ASN A 102 -12.29 11.79 24.28
C ASN A 102 -13.52 12.48 24.89
N ARG A 103 -14.73 11.98 24.64
CA ARG A 103 -15.95 12.50 25.27
C ARG A 103 -15.93 12.27 26.77
N GLU A 104 -15.62 11.05 27.23
CA GLU A 104 -15.53 10.73 28.65
C GLU A 104 -14.48 11.58 29.36
N LYS A 105 -13.29 11.71 28.77
CA LYS A 105 -12.24 12.59 29.29
C LYS A 105 -12.70 14.03 29.43
N ASN A 106 -13.39 14.57 28.43
CA ASN A 106 -13.87 15.96 28.46
C ASN A 106 -14.93 16.16 29.56
N LEU A 107 -15.86 15.21 29.73
CA LEU A 107 -16.86 15.27 30.80
C LEU A 107 -16.21 15.21 32.20
N LEU A 108 -15.20 14.35 32.39
CA LEU A 108 -14.45 14.27 33.64
C LEU A 108 -13.69 15.57 33.94
N LEU A 109 -13.05 16.17 32.92
CA LEU A 109 -12.37 17.45 33.06
C LEU A 109 -13.33 18.59 33.38
N GLU A 110 -14.54 18.59 32.81
CA GLU A 110 -15.57 19.57 33.16
C GLU A 110 -16.10 19.38 34.59
N ALA A 111 -16.27 18.14 35.04
CA ALA A 111 -16.66 17.84 36.41
C ALA A 111 -15.60 18.29 37.43
N LEU A 112 -14.31 18.04 37.14
CA LEU A 112 -13.18 18.47 37.97
C LEU A 112 -12.96 19.98 37.97
N LYS A 113 -13.39 20.71 36.93
CA LYS A 113 -13.35 22.18 36.90
C LYS A 113 -14.50 22.84 37.66
N LYS A 114 -15.58 22.11 37.92
CA LYS A 114 -16.76 22.58 38.66
C LYS A 114 -16.73 22.23 40.15
N SER A 115 -15.78 21.42 40.59
CA SER A 115 -15.46 21.14 42.01
C SER A 115 -14.38 22.08 42.53
#